data_AF-A0A957LKY6-F1
#
_entry.id   AF-A0A957LKY6-F1
#
_cell.length_a   1.000
_cell.length_b   1.000
_cell.length_c   1.000
_cell.angle_alpha   90.00
_cell.angle_beta   90.00
_cell.angle_gamma   90.00
#
_symmetry.space_group_name_H-M   'P 1'
#
loop_
_entity.id
_entity.type
_entity.pdbx_description
1 polymer ?
#
loop_
_entity_poly.entity_id
_entity_poly.type
_entity_poly.pdbx_seq_one_letter_code
_entity_poly.pdbx_strand_id
1 'polypeptide(L)'
;MATLAADARVTATEVKEIIPTDYSDGLVAAFINSAHQMVDDNLLGINMSAGTLTQIELWLSAHLIAVSDQREVRVQEGDSVTQYHQFQAGLGLDATMYGQQAKALDTSNRLAMLGLKRAALEVY
;
A
#
# COMPACT_ATOMS: atom_id res chain seq x y z
N MET A 1 -8.71 -19.75 -1.95
CA MET A 1 -7.35 -19.32 -1.52
C MET A 1 -6.69 -18.76 -2.76
N ALA A 2 -6.30 -17.47 -2.77
CA ALA A 2 -5.58 -16.93 -3.92
C ALA A 2 -4.15 -17.49 -3.90
N THR A 3 -3.67 -17.91 -5.07
CA THR A 3 -2.26 -18.26 -5.26
C THR A 3 -1.47 -17.00 -5.58
N LEU A 4 -0.26 -16.89 -5.04
CA LEU A 4 0.67 -15.81 -5.37
C LEU A 4 0.95 -15.84 -6.89
N ALA A 5 0.94 -14.66 -7.53
CA ALA A 5 1.31 -14.53 -8.93
C ALA A 5 2.77 -14.98 -9.13
N ALA A 6 3.05 -15.71 -10.21
CA ALA A 6 4.39 -16.24 -10.47
C ALA A 6 5.46 -15.15 -10.68
N ASP A 7 5.01 -13.96 -11.10
CA ASP A 7 5.86 -12.78 -11.35
C ASP A 7 5.90 -11.80 -10.17
N ALA A 8 5.20 -12.13 -9.06
CA ALA A 8 5.27 -11.33 -7.84
C ALA A 8 6.70 -11.31 -7.31
N ARG A 9 7.17 -10.11 -6.94
CA ARG A 9 8.55 -9.87 -6.51
C ARG A 9 8.74 -10.12 -5.02
N VAL A 10 7.65 -10.23 -4.27
CA VAL A 10 7.62 -10.38 -2.82
C VAL A 10 6.80 -11.58 -2.38
N THR A 11 7.15 -12.13 -1.23
CA THR A 11 6.51 -13.28 -0.62
C THR A 11 5.63 -12.90 0.56
N ALA A 12 4.69 -13.77 0.93
CA ALA A 12 3.83 -13.56 2.09
C ALA A 12 4.63 -13.47 3.40
N THR A 13 5.77 -14.17 3.50
CA THR A 13 6.66 -14.12 4.66
C THR A 13 7.26 -12.73 4.83
N GLU A 14 7.83 -12.15 3.76
CA GLU A 14 8.44 -10.81 3.80
C GLU A 14 7.43 -9.72 4.16
N VAL A 15 6.20 -9.83 3.65
CA VAL A 15 5.12 -8.89 4.01
C VAL A 15 4.78 -8.99 5.50
N LYS A 16 4.67 -10.21 6.04
CA LYS A 16 4.36 -10.44 7.46
C LYS A 16 5.48 -10.01 8.42
N GLU A 17 6.72 -9.89 7.94
CA GLU A 17 7.81 -9.30 8.73
C GLU A 17 7.64 -7.78 8.93
N ILE A 18 6.97 -7.09 8.00
CA ILE A 18 6.79 -5.63 8.04
C ILE A 18 5.47 -5.22 8.71
N ILE A 19 4.41 -6.01 8.52
CA ILE A 19 3.11 -5.75 9.13
C ILE A 19 2.67 -6.93 10.00
N PRO A 20 2.40 -6.71 11.30
CA PRO A 20 1.80 -7.74 12.14
C PRO A 20 0.36 -7.98 11.68
N THR A 21 0.10 -9.14 11.08
CA THR A 21 -1.23 -9.52 10.60
C THR A 21 -1.51 -11.00 10.87
N ASP A 22 -2.74 -11.30 11.27
CA ASP A 22 -3.22 -12.68 11.49
C ASP A 22 -3.84 -13.29 10.22
N TYR A 23 -3.71 -12.60 9.08
CA TYR A 23 -4.25 -13.08 7.82
C TYR A 23 -3.55 -14.35 7.32
N SER A 24 -4.37 -15.26 6.78
CA SER A 24 -3.87 -16.46 6.10
C SER A 24 -2.99 -16.08 4.90
N ASP A 25 -2.02 -16.92 4.56
CA ASP A 25 -1.11 -16.68 3.43
C ASP A 25 -1.87 -16.49 2.12
N GLY A 26 -2.99 -17.18 1.93
CA GLY A 26 -3.83 -17.04 0.74
C GLY A 26 -4.55 -15.67 0.63
N LEU A 27 -4.76 -14.98 1.75
CA LEU A 27 -5.30 -13.62 1.74
C LEU A 27 -4.16 -12.60 1.52
N VAL A 28 -3.02 -12.81 2.17
CA VAL A 28 -1.81 -11.99 1.95
C VAL A 28 -1.38 -12.06 0.47
N ALA A 29 -1.43 -13.24 -0.15
CA ALA A 29 -1.17 -13.41 -1.58
C ALA A 29 -2.14 -12.60 -2.47
N ALA A 30 -3.42 -12.47 -2.09
CA ALA A 30 -4.36 -11.64 -2.85
C ALA A 30 -4.01 -10.15 -2.79
N PHE A 31 -3.51 -9.67 -1.64
CA PHE A 31 -3.02 -8.30 -1.50
C PHE A 31 -1.72 -8.08 -2.28
N ILE A 32 -0.79 -9.04 -2.24
CA ILE A 32 0.44 -8.99 -3.04
C ILE A 32 0.11 -8.93 -4.53
N ASN A 33 -0.82 -9.76 -5.01
CA ASN A 33 -1.22 -9.75 -6.41
C ASN A 33 -1.79 -8.39 -6.85
N SER A 34 -2.60 -7.76 -5.98
CA SER A 34 -3.12 -6.42 -6.23
C SER A 34 -2.00 -5.37 -6.27
N ALA A 35 -1.06 -5.42 -5.32
CA ALA A 35 0.09 -4.52 -5.28
C ALA A 35 1.00 -4.71 -6.50
N HIS A 36 1.25 -5.95 -6.90
CA HIS A 36 2.02 -6.30 -8.08
C HIS A 36 1.42 -5.70 -9.35
N GLN A 37 0.11 -5.86 -9.56
CA GLN A 37 -0.59 -5.23 -10.69
C GLN A 37 -0.47 -3.70 -10.66
N MET A 38 -0.63 -3.07 -9.50
CA MET A 38 -0.47 -1.61 -9.38
C MET A 38 0.96 -1.15 -9.73
N VAL A 39 1.98 -1.90 -9.31
CA VAL A 39 3.38 -1.61 -9.64
C VAL A 39 3.63 -1.81 -11.13
N ASP A 40 3.15 -2.89 -11.71
CA ASP A 40 3.37 -3.18 -13.13
C ASP A 40 2.63 -2.18 -14.04
N ASP A 41 1.38 -1.85 -13.73
CA ASP A 41 0.59 -0.92 -14.54
C ASP A 41 1.13 0.52 -14.49
N ASN A 42 1.71 0.92 -13.35
CA ASN A 42 2.10 2.32 -13.14
C ASN A 42 3.59 2.56 -13.20
N LEU A 43 4.44 1.61 -12.82
CA LEU A 43 5.89 1.79 -12.66
C LEU A 43 6.73 1.01 -13.68
N LEU A 44 6.13 0.07 -14.40
CA LEU A 44 6.85 -0.68 -15.44
C LEU A 44 7.19 0.25 -16.62
N GLY A 45 8.43 0.15 -17.10
CA GLY A 45 8.96 1.02 -18.17
C GLY A 45 9.51 2.36 -17.68
N ILE A 46 9.52 2.61 -16.36
CA ILE A 46 10.30 3.69 -15.76
C ILE A 46 11.69 3.14 -15.45
N ASN A 47 12.73 3.96 -15.60
CA ASN A 47 14.12 3.62 -15.24
C ASN A 47 14.30 3.47 -13.71
N MET A 48 13.54 2.58 -13.08
CA MET A 48 13.67 2.19 -11.68
C MET A 48 14.38 0.85 -11.58
N SER A 49 15.20 0.70 -10.55
CA SER A 49 15.89 -0.57 -10.31
C SER A 49 14.88 -1.66 -9.91
N ALA A 50 15.15 -2.90 -10.29
CA ALA A 50 14.33 -4.04 -9.88
C ALA A 50 14.19 -4.13 -8.35
N GLY A 51 15.27 -3.83 -7.61
CA GLY A 51 15.23 -3.81 -6.13
C GLY A 51 14.32 -2.72 -5.57
N THR A 52 14.23 -1.56 -6.22
CA THR A 52 13.28 -0.50 -5.83
C THR A 52 11.85 -0.94 -6.08
N LEU A 53 11.57 -1.58 -7.22
CA LEU A 53 10.24 -2.10 -7.54
C LEU A 53 9.80 -3.18 -6.53
N THR A 54 10.70 -4.08 -6.15
CA THR A 54 10.42 -5.08 -5.09
C THR A 54 10.06 -4.41 -3.77
N GLN A 55 10.83 -3.40 -3.34
CA GLN A 55 10.54 -2.68 -2.10
C GLN A 55 9.19 -1.95 -2.18
N ILE A 56 8.88 -1.29 -3.29
CA ILE A 56 7.58 -0.62 -3.47
C ILE A 56 6.43 -1.63 -3.40
N GLU A 57 6.55 -2.77 -4.07
CA GLU A 57 5.55 -3.84 -4.03
C GLU A 57 5.33 -4.35 -2.60
N LEU A 58 6.41 -4.47 -1.81
CA LEU A 58 6.38 -4.88 -0.41
C LEU A 58 5.60 -3.89 0.47
N TRP A 59 5.97 -2.61 0.42
CA TRP A 59 5.32 -1.55 1.20
C TRP A 59 3.88 -1.31 0.75
N LEU A 60 3.59 -1.46 -0.55
CA LEU A 60 2.23 -1.34 -1.08
C LEU A 60 1.34 -2.51 -0.63
N SER A 61 1.88 -3.73 -0.62
CA SER A 61 1.18 -4.91 -0.08
C SER A 61 0.83 -4.71 1.40
N ALA A 62 1.80 -4.23 2.20
CA ALA A 62 1.57 -3.91 3.61
C ALA A 62 0.53 -2.79 3.79
N HIS A 63 0.55 -1.77 2.92
CA HIS A 63 -0.47 -0.72 2.92
C HIS A 63 -1.88 -1.27 2.68
N LEU A 64 -2.06 -2.12 1.66
CA LEU A 64 -3.37 -2.71 1.35
C LEU A 64 -3.90 -3.58 2.50
N ILE A 65 -3.01 -4.32 3.17
CA ILE A 65 -3.35 -5.10 4.36
C ILE A 65 -3.76 -4.15 5.50
N ALA A 66 -2.96 -3.12 5.79
CA ALA A 66 -3.23 -2.16 6.85
C ALA A 66 -4.55 -1.41 6.64
N VAL A 67 -4.87 -1.04 5.40
CA VAL A 67 -6.15 -0.38 5.07
C VAL A 67 -7.34 -1.31 5.25
N SER A 68 -7.14 -2.61 4.99
CA SER A 68 -8.19 -3.63 5.15
C SER A 68 -8.39 -4.02 6.61
N ASP A 69 -7.33 -4.00 7.41
CA ASP A 69 -7.38 -4.29 8.84
C ASP A 69 -7.86 -3.05 9.60
N GLN A 70 -9.19 -2.88 9.69
CA GLN A 70 -9.84 -1.83 10.47
C GLN A 70 -9.73 -2.07 11.99
N ARG A 71 -8.55 -2.43 12.49
CA ARG A 71 -8.33 -2.52 13.94
C ARG A 71 -8.54 -1.15 14.55
N GLU A 72 -9.65 -1.01 15.26
CA GLU A 72 -9.95 0.15 16.09
C GLU A 72 -8.75 0.39 17.01
N VAL A 73 -8.03 1.49 16.79
CA VAL A 73 -7.07 1.96 17.77
C VAL A 73 -7.87 2.52 18.94
N ARG A 74 -8.19 1.63 19.89
CA ARG A 74 -8.78 2.02 21.16
C ARG A 74 -7.69 2.65 22.00
N VAL A 75 -7.66 3.98 22.00
CA VAL A 75 -6.86 4.72 22.97
C VAL A 75 -7.74 4.88 24.21
N GLN A 76 -7.40 4.14 25.27
CA GLN A 76 -8.02 4.33 26.59
C GLN A 76 -7.23 5.40 27.33
N GLU A 77 -7.74 6.62 27.37
CA GLU A 77 -7.25 7.69 28.25
C GLU A 77 -8.18 7.81 29.45
N GLY A 78 -7.84 7.15 30.56
CA GLY A 78 -8.65 7.14 31.78
C GLY A 78 -9.98 6.38 31.63
N ASP A 79 -11.08 6.98 32.08
CA ASP A 79 -12.46 6.43 31.99
C ASP A 79 -13.16 6.71 30.64
N SER A 80 -12.50 7.44 29.74
CA SER A 80 -13.05 7.75 28.41
C SER A 80 -12.46 6.84 27.35
N VAL A 81 -13.31 6.09 26.66
CA VAL A 81 -12.92 5.34 25.46
C VAL A 81 -13.13 6.24 24.25
N THR A 82 -12.04 6.75 23.68
CA THR A 82 -12.09 7.47 22.40
C THR A 82 -11.84 6.48 21.28
N GLN A 83 -12.88 6.18 20.50
CA GLN A 83 -12.79 5.35 19.31
C GLN A 83 -12.32 6.21 18.14
N TYR A 84 -11.02 6.15 17.82
CA TYR A 84 -10.51 6.79 16.61
C TYR A 84 -10.84 5.89 15.42
N HIS A 85 -11.81 6.30 14.58
CA HIS A 85 -11.94 5.76 13.25
C HIS A 85 -10.71 6.22 12.44
N GLN A 86 -9.69 5.37 12.36
CA GLN A 86 -8.36 5.71 11.84
C GLN A 86 -8.35 6.04 10.33
N PHE A 87 -9.46 5.82 9.62
CA PHE A 87 -9.56 6.07 8.18
C PHE A 87 -10.31 7.35 7.87
N GLN A 88 -9.57 8.45 7.65
CA GLN A 88 -10.09 9.56 6.86
C GLN A 88 -10.15 9.12 5.39
N ALA A 89 -11.36 9.05 4.84
CA ALA A 89 -11.56 8.79 3.42
C ALA A 89 -10.89 9.89 2.58
N GLY A 90 -10.23 9.50 1.48
CA GLY A 90 -9.56 10.44 0.55
C GLY A 90 -8.07 10.64 0.78
N LEU A 91 -7.47 10.04 1.81
CA LEU A 91 -6.01 10.10 2.03
C LEU A 91 -5.20 9.20 1.07
N GLY A 92 -5.84 8.24 0.40
CA GLY A 92 -5.16 7.33 -0.54
C GLY A 92 -3.97 6.62 0.11
N LEU A 93 -2.81 6.65 -0.56
CA LEU A 93 -1.56 6.07 -0.03
C LEU A 93 -1.05 6.78 1.23
N ASP A 94 -1.50 8.01 1.53
CA ASP A 94 -1.10 8.71 2.75
C ASP A 94 -1.85 8.23 4.00
N ALA A 95 -2.83 7.32 3.84
CA ALA A 95 -3.64 6.78 4.94
C ALA A 95 -2.84 5.93 5.93
N THR A 96 -1.70 5.34 5.52
CA THR A 96 -0.86 4.53 6.40
C THR A 96 0.61 4.85 6.18
N MET A 97 1.45 4.60 7.20
CA MET A 97 2.91 4.78 7.08
C MET A 97 3.52 3.94 5.96
N TYR A 98 2.94 2.76 5.69
CA TYR A 98 3.37 1.87 4.62
C TYR A 98 3.16 2.49 3.23
N GLY A 99 2.02 3.16 3.02
CA GLY A 99 1.74 3.83 1.74
C GLY A 99 2.58 5.11 1.55
N GLN A 100 2.87 5.84 2.63
CA GLN A 100 3.80 6.97 2.61
C GLN A 100 5.22 6.51 2.25
N GLN A 101 5.67 5.37 2.79
CA GLN A 101 6.97 4.78 2.47
C GLN A 101 7.03 4.31 1.00
N ALA A 102 5.96 3.72 0.48
CA ALA A 102 5.86 3.35 -0.94
C ALA A 102 5.98 4.58 -1.85
N LYS A 103 5.33 5.71 -1.50
CA LYS A 103 5.47 6.98 -2.21
C LYS A 103 6.88 7.54 -2.14
N ALA A 104 7.54 7.46 -0.99
CA ALA A 104 8.90 7.97 -0.81
C ALA A 104 9.93 7.21 -1.66
N LEU A 105 9.69 5.91 -1.92
CA LEU A 105 10.53 5.09 -2.78
C LEU A 105 10.25 5.31 -4.28
N ASP A 106 9.06 5.79 -4.63
CA ASP A 106 8.70 6.15 -6.00
C ASP A 106 9.27 7.52 -6.41
N THR A 107 10.45 7.50 -7.03
CA THR A 107 11.09 8.70 -7.58
C THR A 107 10.38 9.28 -8.81
N SER A 108 9.44 8.55 -9.41
CA SER A 108 8.68 9.00 -10.59
C SER A 108 7.47 9.86 -10.23
N ASN A 109 7.08 9.91 -8.95
CA ASN A 109 5.86 10.53 -8.44
C ASN A 109 4.55 9.98 -9.04
N ARG A 110 4.57 8.87 -9.78
CA ARG A 110 3.34 8.30 -10.37
C ARG A 110 2.39 7.78 -9.30
N LEU A 111 2.90 7.15 -8.25
CA LEU A 111 2.10 6.71 -7.12
C LEU A 111 1.49 7.89 -6.35
N ALA A 112 2.19 9.02 -6.25
CA ALA A 112 1.66 10.23 -5.63
C ALA A 112 0.54 10.89 -6.44
N MET A 113 0.51 10.66 -7.76
CA MET A 113 -0.53 11.15 -8.66
C MET A 113 -1.74 10.22 -8.77
N LEU A 114 -1.68 9.02 -8.19
CA LEU A 114 -2.81 8.10 -8.18
C LEU A 114 -3.99 8.72 -7.42
N GLY A 115 -5.13 8.84 -8.13
CA GLY A 115 -6.35 9.43 -7.59
C GLY A 115 -6.50 10.94 -7.82
N LEU A 116 -5.47 11.64 -8.30
CA LEU A 116 -5.58 13.04 -8.72
C LEU A 116 -6.09 13.13 -10.16
N LYS A 117 -7.03 14.05 -10.43
CA LYS A 117 -7.47 14.36 -11.78
C LYS A 117 -6.39 15.15 -12.51
N ARG A 118 -6.12 14.80 -13.76
CA ARG A 118 -5.18 15.54 -14.62
C ARG A 118 -5.70 16.97 -14.82
N ALA A 119 -4.96 17.95 -14.29
CA ALA A 119 -5.24 19.36 -14.56
C ALA A 119 -4.68 19.75 -15.94
N ALA A 120 -5.46 20.49 -16.72
CA ALA A 120 -5.02 21.13 -17.95
C ALA A 120 -5.15 22.65 -17.78
N LEU A 121 -4.06 23.38 -18.01
CA LEU A 121 -4.07 24.84 -18.09
C LEU A 121 -4.17 25.22 -19.56
N GLU A 122 -5.35 25.72 -19.95
CA GLU A 122 -5.55 26.32 -21.26
C GLU A 122 -5.13 27.79 -21.17
N VAL A 123 -4.03 28.13 -21.83
CA VAL A 123 -3.51 29.50 -21.87
C VAL A 123 -4.11 30.18 -23.10
N TYR A 124 -4.87 31.26 -22.87
CA TYR A 124 -5.44 32.13 -23.91
C TYR A 124 -4.50 33.29 -24.24
#